data_AF-A0AAN5DFB0-F1
#
_entry.id   AF-A0AAN5DFB0-F1
#
_cell.length_a   1.000
_cell.length_b   1.000
_cell.length_c   1.000
_cell.angle_alpha   90.00
_cell.angle_beta   90.00
_cell.angle_gamma   90.00
#
_symmetry.space_group_name_H-M   'P 1'
#
loop_
_entity.id
_entity.type
_entity.pdbx_description
1 polymer ?
#
loop_
_entity_poly.entity_id
_entity_poly.type
_entity_poly.pdbx_seq_one_letter_code
_entity_poly.pdbx_strand_id
1 'polypeptide(L)'
;TDLLNRIDLVSTAIMISSGVVTFPPALFAYFRILTLQEFNKEYLVKLFVLNGFSNFLIFIICIVEVQFTNWPSAYFIYKYLRQTFVPVFFRFIQEFSYSLMWQSTFFISLNRYLSIRYIQLMKRNGWKYFLFASSSSLLFAAIVAFPLFFSGYTYQEVFTIEGVFAHYPTYANGKDFHDIPGAYHQNFTSFVTLIINLLIVLNIKSLRHHVGENSKMKGKPEHGLLVTSIIMFLVHLAQTAILIFHSFYKNPYIPLLIPIFISVATTVPFWTLIGFAHSLR
;
A
#
# COMPACT_ATOMS: atom_id res chain seq x y z
N THR A 1 13.41 26.31 10.80
CA THR A 1 14.32 25.15 10.69
C THR A 1 14.04 24.16 11.80
N ASP A 2 14.04 24.58 13.07
CA ASP A 2 13.77 23.69 14.22
C ASP A 2 12.46 22.89 14.15
N LEU A 3 11.36 23.53 13.73
CA LEU A 3 10.07 22.84 13.62
C LEU A 3 10.08 21.71 12.57
N LEU A 4 10.72 21.92 11.42
CA LEU A 4 10.84 20.91 10.35
C LEU A 4 11.64 19.70 10.85
N ASN A 5 12.77 19.94 11.51
CA ASN A 5 13.61 18.88 12.07
C ASN A 5 12.85 18.06 13.13
N ARG A 6 12.06 18.72 13.98
CA ARG A 6 11.24 18.03 14.98
C ARG A 6 10.15 17.19 14.33
N ILE A 7 9.48 17.71 13.29
CA ILE A 7 8.44 16.97 12.57
C ILE A 7 9.03 15.75 11.85
N ASP A 8 10.14 15.92 11.14
CA ASP A 8 10.81 14.83 10.43
C ASP A 8 11.27 13.75 11.41
N LEU A 9 11.92 14.12 12.52
CA LEU A 9 12.36 13.19 13.56
C LEU A 9 11.19 12.42 14.19
N VAL A 10 10.09 13.10 14.50
CA VAL A 10 8.88 12.46 15.04
C VAL A 10 8.27 11.52 14.01
N SER A 11 8.18 11.93 12.74
CA SER A 11 7.69 11.10 11.64
C SER A 11 8.55 9.84 11.47
N THR A 12 9.88 9.99 11.46
CA THR A 12 10.83 8.86 11.36
C THR A 12 10.64 7.91 12.54
N ALA A 13 10.54 8.43 13.77
CA ALA A 13 10.37 7.62 14.97
C ALA A 13 9.04 6.83 14.95
N ILE A 14 7.94 7.48 14.52
CA ILE A 14 6.63 6.82 14.34
C ILE A 14 6.73 5.74 13.27
N MET A 15 7.35 6.03 12.12
CA MET A 15 7.55 5.03 11.08
C MET A 15 8.34 3.85 11.62
N ILE A 16 9.57 4.04 12.09
CA ILE A 16 10.42 2.93 12.55
C ILE A 16 9.73 2.10 13.64
N SER A 17 9.13 2.74 14.64
CA SER A 17 8.39 2.03 15.70
C SER A 17 7.22 1.23 15.14
N SER A 18 6.39 1.83 14.27
CA SER A 18 5.28 1.12 13.61
C SER A 18 5.76 -0.08 12.79
N GLY A 19 6.89 0.06 12.09
CA GLY A 19 7.48 -1.01 11.28
C GLY A 19 8.01 -2.16 12.12
N VAL A 20 8.75 -1.86 13.20
CA VAL A 20 9.30 -2.87 14.13
C VAL A 20 8.19 -3.64 14.85
N VAL A 21 7.09 -2.98 15.17
CA VAL A 21 5.95 -3.64 15.85
C VAL A 21 5.09 -4.44 14.87
N THR A 22 4.97 -3.99 13.61
CA THR A 22 4.05 -4.60 12.62
C THR A 22 4.70 -5.70 11.78
N PHE A 23 5.87 -5.45 11.18
CA PHE A 23 6.39 -6.32 10.12
C PHE A 23 6.99 -7.65 10.61
N PRO A 24 7.72 -7.74 11.74
CA PRO A 24 8.19 -9.03 12.22
C PRO A 24 7.07 -10.08 12.44
N PRO A 25 5.97 -9.79 13.14
CA PRO A 25 4.87 -10.75 13.25
C PRO A 25 4.15 -10.97 11.92
N ALA A 26 4.06 -9.95 11.05
CA ALA A 26 3.46 -10.09 9.72
C ALA A 26 4.25 -11.05 8.82
N LEU A 27 5.57 -10.87 8.75
CA LEU A 27 6.45 -11.74 7.96
C LEU A 27 6.44 -13.17 8.49
N PHE A 28 6.38 -13.37 9.82
CA PHE A 28 6.21 -14.70 10.40
C PHE A 28 4.87 -15.34 9.98
N ALA A 29 3.76 -14.59 10.04
CA ALA A 29 2.46 -15.07 9.59
C ALA A 29 2.46 -15.40 8.08
N TYR A 30 3.05 -14.54 7.24
CA TYR A 30 3.18 -14.76 5.81
C TYR A 30 4.01 -16.00 5.49
N PHE A 31 5.15 -16.16 6.17
CA PHE A 31 5.98 -17.35 6.05
C PHE A 31 5.20 -18.63 6.39
N ARG A 32 4.44 -18.62 7.50
CA ARG A 32 3.59 -19.77 7.89
C ARG A 32 2.50 -20.07 6.85
N ILE A 33 1.83 -19.05 6.33
CA ILE A 33 0.81 -19.20 5.28
C ILE A 33 1.39 -19.84 4.02
N LEU A 34 2.62 -19.48 3.64
CA LEU A 34 3.27 -20.00 2.44
C LEU A 34 3.84 -21.41 2.61
N THR A 35 4.19 -21.81 3.84
CA THR A 35 4.92 -23.07 4.10
C THR A 35 4.05 -24.19 4.65
N LEU A 36 3.01 -23.89 5.43
CA LEU A 36 2.17 -24.92 6.06
C LEU A 36 1.19 -25.54 5.06
N GLN A 37 1.11 -26.88 5.09
CA GLN A 37 0.25 -27.65 4.18
C GLN A 37 -1.24 -27.32 4.32
N GLU A 38 -1.67 -26.91 5.52
CA GLU A 38 -3.06 -26.49 5.82
C GLU A 38 -3.52 -25.35 4.91
N PHE A 39 -2.63 -24.42 4.54
CA PHE A 39 -2.95 -23.26 3.71
C PHE A 39 -2.69 -23.48 2.22
N ASN A 40 -2.29 -24.69 1.79
CA ASN A 40 -1.91 -24.92 0.39
C ASN A 40 -3.05 -24.64 -0.60
N LYS A 41 -4.29 -24.90 -0.21
CA LYS A 41 -5.50 -24.67 -1.03
C LYS A 41 -6.21 -23.35 -0.73
N GLU A 42 -5.74 -22.59 0.25
CA GLU A 42 -6.31 -21.31 0.66
C GLU A 42 -5.73 -20.16 -0.17
N TYR A 43 -6.05 -20.15 -1.47
CA TYR A 43 -5.45 -19.21 -2.42
C TYR A 43 -5.79 -17.74 -2.15
N LEU A 44 -6.92 -17.46 -1.51
CA LEU A 44 -7.27 -16.11 -1.07
C LEU A 44 -6.25 -15.58 -0.05
N VAL A 45 -5.82 -16.42 0.89
CA VAL A 45 -4.84 -16.07 1.92
C VAL A 45 -3.47 -15.78 1.29
N LYS A 46 -3.13 -16.49 0.21
CA LYS A 46 -1.91 -16.22 -0.57
C LYS A 46 -1.94 -14.85 -1.27
N LEU A 47 -3.11 -14.38 -1.72
CA LEU A 47 -3.26 -13.02 -2.24
C LEU A 47 -3.08 -11.97 -1.13
N PHE A 48 -3.55 -12.23 0.10
CA PHE A 48 -3.27 -11.36 1.24
C PHE A 48 -1.78 -11.25 1.54
N VAL A 49 -1.02 -12.35 1.41
CA VAL A 49 0.44 -12.33 1.56
C VAL A 49 1.09 -11.47 0.48
N LEU A 50 0.66 -11.60 -0.79
CA LEU A 50 1.15 -10.77 -1.89
C LEU A 50 0.89 -9.28 -1.62
N ASN A 51 -0.32 -8.94 -1.20
CA ASN A 51 -0.68 -7.58 -0.82
C ASN A 51 0.16 -7.04 0.35
N GLY A 52 0.35 -7.85 1.39
CA GLY A 52 1.16 -7.52 2.56
C GLY A 52 2.63 -7.32 2.23
N PHE A 53 3.18 -8.13 1.34
CA PHE A 53 4.56 -7.98 0.86
C PHE A 53 4.75 -6.66 0.09
N SER A 54 3.79 -6.29 -0.76
CA SER A 54 3.82 -4.98 -1.43
C SER A 54 3.80 -3.81 -0.43
N ASN A 55 2.95 -3.89 0.61
CA ASN A 55 2.92 -2.90 1.69
C ASN A 55 4.27 -2.77 2.41
N PHE A 56 4.93 -3.91 2.68
CA PHE A 56 6.25 -3.92 3.29
C PHE A 56 7.31 -3.24 2.40
N LEU A 57 7.31 -3.52 1.10
CA LEU A 57 8.25 -2.88 0.16
C LEU A 57 8.04 -1.36 0.10
N ILE A 58 6.79 -0.90 -0.01
CA ILE A 58 6.45 0.54 0.02
C ILE A 58 7.01 1.20 1.26
N PHE A 59 6.81 0.56 2.41
CA PHE A 59 7.21 1.09 3.70
C PHE A 59 8.75 1.19 3.84
N ILE A 60 9.47 0.14 3.47
CA ILE A 60 10.95 0.13 3.51
C ILE A 60 11.52 1.20 2.59
N ILE A 61 11.01 1.31 1.35
CA ILE A 61 11.48 2.33 0.40
C ILE A 61 11.19 3.73 0.94
N CYS A 62 10.03 3.96 1.54
CA CYS A 62 9.70 5.25 2.13
C CYS A 62 10.67 5.64 3.27
N ILE A 63 11.07 4.70 4.13
CA ILE A 63 12.10 4.97 5.16
C ILE A 63 13.44 5.33 4.51
N VAL A 64 13.89 4.53 3.55
CA VAL A 64 15.21 4.72 2.94
C VAL A 64 15.28 6.00 2.10
N GLU A 65 14.31 6.25 1.24
CA GLU A 65 14.32 7.39 0.31
C GLU A 65 13.87 8.70 0.92
N VAL A 66 12.93 8.67 1.87
CA VAL A 66 12.34 9.90 2.42
C VAL A 66 12.90 10.24 3.80
N GLN A 67 13.07 9.27 4.69
CA GLN A 67 13.48 9.56 6.06
C GLN A 67 15.01 9.62 6.19
N PHE A 68 15.73 8.63 5.69
CA PHE A 68 17.20 8.60 5.85
C PHE A 68 17.93 9.66 5.02
N THR A 69 17.38 10.10 3.89
CA THR A 69 17.96 11.17 3.07
C THR A 69 17.86 12.56 3.72
N ASN A 70 16.91 12.75 4.64
CA ASN A 70 16.72 14.00 5.37
C ASN A 70 17.62 14.12 6.61
N TRP A 71 18.21 13.02 7.09
CA TRP A 71 19.03 13.05 8.29
C TRP A 71 20.45 13.56 8.00
N PRO A 72 20.94 14.61 8.72
CA PRO A 72 22.29 15.13 8.52
C PRO A 72 23.39 14.07 8.71
N SER A 73 23.22 13.17 9.67
CA SER A 73 24.15 12.06 9.94
C SER A 73 24.21 11.02 8.82
N ALA A 74 23.18 10.96 7.98
CA ALA A 74 23.06 10.02 6.86
C ALA A 74 23.30 10.68 5.50
N TYR A 75 23.90 11.88 5.46
CA TYR A 75 24.20 12.60 4.22
C TYR A 75 24.99 11.77 3.19
N PHE A 76 25.84 10.84 3.64
CA PHE A 76 26.56 9.93 2.74
C PHE A 76 25.62 9.03 1.92
N ILE A 77 24.47 8.63 2.47
CA ILE A 77 23.44 7.85 1.77
C ILE A 77 22.86 8.69 0.64
N TYR A 78 22.48 9.94 0.92
CA TYR A 78 22.01 10.87 -0.08
C TYR A 78 23.03 11.04 -1.23
N LYS A 79 24.31 11.28 -0.90
CA LYS A 79 25.37 11.45 -1.90
C LYS A 79 25.52 10.21 -2.78
N TYR A 80 25.47 9.02 -2.18
CA TYR A 80 25.50 7.75 -2.91
C TYR A 80 24.26 7.57 -3.82
N LEU A 81 23.07 7.84 -3.29
CA LEU A 81 21.81 7.73 -4.04
C LEU A 81 21.81 8.68 -5.25
N ARG A 82 22.22 9.94 -5.08
CA ARG A 82 22.27 10.93 -6.17
C ARG A 82 23.23 10.53 -7.31
N GLN A 83 24.32 9.84 -6.99
CA GLN A 83 25.34 9.44 -7.98
C GLN A 83 25.01 8.13 -8.71
N THR A 84 23.97 7.43 -8.30
CA THR A 84 23.64 6.09 -8.81
C THR A 84 22.24 6.05 -9.43
N PHE A 85 21.92 4.95 -10.10
CA PHE A 85 20.58 4.68 -10.64
C PHE A 85 19.58 4.18 -9.58
N VAL A 86 20.03 4.01 -8.33
CA VAL A 86 19.24 3.46 -7.23
C VAL A 86 17.94 4.24 -6.98
N PRO A 87 17.88 5.58 -7.03
CA PRO A 87 16.64 6.31 -6.77
C PRO A 87 15.54 6.01 -7.79
N VAL A 88 15.91 5.94 -9.08
CA VAL A 88 14.97 5.57 -10.14
C VAL A 88 14.44 4.16 -9.91
N PHE A 89 15.31 3.25 -9.50
CA PHE A 89 14.94 1.87 -9.20
C PHE A 89 14.04 1.75 -7.95
N PHE A 90 14.33 2.50 -6.88
CA PHE A 90 13.49 2.55 -5.69
C PHE A 90 12.13 3.15 -6.00
N ARG A 91 12.08 4.26 -6.74
CA ARG A 91 10.81 4.84 -7.20
C ARG A 91 10.01 3.86 -8.05
N PHE A 92 10.67 3.12 -8.95
CA PHE A 92 10.05 2.05 -9.73
C PHE A 92 9.46 0.95 -8.83
N ILE A 93 10.23 0.41 -7.87
CA ILE A 93 9.72 -0.63 -6.96
C ILE A 93 8.57 -0.08 -6.12
N GLN A 94 8.66 1.16 -5.66
CA GLN A 94 7.62 1.79 -4.85
C GLN A 94 6.31 1.86 -5.64
N GLU A 95 6.34 2.37 -6.87
CA GLU A 95 5.16 2.50 -7.73
C GLU A 95 4.60 1.14 -8.17
N PHE A 96 5.50 0.21 -8.52
CA PHE A 96 5.15 -1.19 -8.78
C PHE A 96 4.43 -1.81 -7.59
N SER A 97 4.95 -1.59 -6.37
CA SER A 97 4.37 -2.14 -5.14
C SER A 97 3.02 -1.49 -4.82
N TYR A 98 2.84 -0.18 -5.02
CA TYR A 98 1.54 0.46 -4.87
C TYR A 98 0.51 -0.10 -5.84
N SER A 99 0.87 -0.26 -7.11
CA SER A 99 -0.02 -0.83 -8.12
C SER A 99 -0.37 -2.29 -7.81
N LEU A 100 0.63 -3.09 -7.42
CA LEU A 100 0.45 -4.50 -7.03
C LEU A 100 -0.43 -4.63 -5.78
N MET A 101 -0.26 -3.75 -4.79
CA MET A 101 -1.10 -3.67 -3.59
C MET A 101 -2.56 -3.38 -3.98
N TRP A 102 -2.82 -2.39 -4.83
CA TRP A 102 -4.18 -2.06 -5.22
C TRP A 102 -4.86 -3.15 -6.06
N GLN A 103 -4.15 -3.70 -7.04
CA GLN A 103 -4.66 -4.79 -7.86
C GLN A 103 -4.97 -6.04 -7.02
N SER A 104 -4.06 -6.42 -6.12
CA SER A 104 -4.32 -7.54 -5.20
C SER A 104 -5.50 -7.27 -4.27
N THR A 105 -5.66 -6.05 -3.75
CA THR A 105 -6.82 -5.66 -2.92
C THR A 105 -8.13 -5.75 -3.69
N PHE A 106 -8.13 -5.30 -4.95
CA PHE A 106 -9.26 -5.43 -5.85
C PHE A 106 -9.65 -6.89 -6.05
N PHE A 107 -8.68 -7.76 -6.38
CA PHE A 107 -8.94 -9.19 -6.57
C PHE A 107 -9.34 -9.90 -5.27
N ILE A 108 -8.80 -9.52 -4.11
CA ILE A 108 -9.27 -10.05 -2.82
C ILE A 108 -10.76 -9.71 -2.62
N SER A 109 -11.14 -8.47 -2.90
CA SER A 109 -12.53 -8.01 -2.77
C SER A 109 -13.44 -8.72 -3.78
N LEU A 110 -13.02 -8.82 -5.04
CA LEU A 110 -13.75 -9.53 -6.08
C LEU A 110 -13.89 -11.03 -5.77
N ASN A 111 -12.83 -11.68 -5.29
CA ASN A 111 -12.86 -13.08 -4.89
C ASN A 111 -13.91 -13.33 -3.81
N ARG A 112 -13.98 -12.45 -2.81
CA ARG A 112 -14.98 -12.51 -1.74
C ARG A 112 -16.40 -12.34 -2.29
N TYR A 113 -16.62 -11.33 -3.13
CA TYR A 113 -17.91 -11.13 -3.78
C TYR A 113 -18.34 -12.36 -4.61
N LEU A 114 -17.44 -12.91 -5.42
CA LEU A 114 -17.69 -14.11 -6.21
C LEU A 114 -17.89 -15.35 -5.33
N SER A 115 -17.18 -15.46 -4.22
CA SER A 115 -17.34 -16.57 -3.27
C SER A 115 -18.70 -16.53 -2.59
N ILE A 116 -19.23 -15.32 -2.32
CA ILE A 116 -20.58 -15.13 -1.78
C ILE A 116 -21.64 -15.54 -2.82
N ARG A 117 -21.50 -15.10 -4.07
CA ARG A 117 -22.52 -15.32 -5.12
C ARG A 117 -22.42 -16.67 -5.83
N TYR A 118 -21.23 -17.23 -5.95
CA TYR A 118 -20.90 -18.41 -6.76
C TYR A 118 -19.98 -19.39 -6.01
N ILE A 119 -20.38 -19.79 -4.79
CA ILE A 119 -19.60 -20.66 -3.89
C ILE A 119 -19.02 -21.89 -4.61
N GLN A 120 -19.84 -22.63 -5.36
CA GLN A 120 -19.43 -23.88 -6.02
C GLN A 120 -18.36 -23.63 -7.10
N LEU A 121 -18.51 -22.55 -7.87
CA LEU A 121 -17.56 -22.18 -8.93
C LEU A 121 -16.19 -21.82 -8.33
N MET A 122 -16.20 -21.02 -7.25
CA MET A 122 -14.98 -20.59 -6.58
C MET A 122 -14.24 -21.75 -5.89
N LYS A 123 -14.97 -22.70 -5.30
CA LYS A 123 -14.36 -23.92 -4.74
C LYS A 123 -13.63 -24.76 -5.80
N ARG A 124 -14.20 -24.87 -7.01
CA ARG A 124 -13.61 -25.67 -8.09
C ARG A 124 -12.47 -24.95 -8.82
N ASN A 125 -12.59 -23.64 -9.02
CA ASN A 125 -11.68 -22.86 -9.86
C ASN A 125 -10.74 -21.93 -9.08
N GLY A 126 -10.62 -22.07 -7.75
CA GLY A 126 -9.83 -21.18 -6.90
C GLY A 126 -8.37 -21.00 -7.36
N TRP A 127 -7.71 -22.07 -7.80
CA TRP A 127 -6.35 -22.01 -8.35
C TRP A 127 -6.27 -21.14 -9.62
N LYS A 128 -7.19 -21.33 -10.57
CA LYS A 128 -7.22 -20.57 -11.82
C LYS A 128 -7.45 -19.09 -11.54
N TYR A 129 -8.36 -18.78 -10.62
CA TYR A 129 -8.61 -17.42 -10.16
C TYR A 129 -7.35 -16.79 -9.57
N PHE A 130 -6.65 -17.51 -8.69
CA PHE A 130 -5.43 -17.05 -8.05
C PHE A 130 -4.32 -16.76 -9.05
N LEU A 131 -4.09 -17.66 -9.99
CA LEU A 131 -3.09 -17.50 -11.04
C LEU A 131 -3.43 -16.28 -11.91
N PHE A 132 -4.68 -16.15 -12.34
CA PHE A 132 -5.14 -15.00 -13.10
C PHE A 132 -4.95 -13.68 -12.34
N ALA A 133 -5.41 -13.62 -11.08
CA ALA A 133 -5.32 -12.45 -10.23
C ALA A 133 -3.85 -12.04 -10.00
N SER A 134 -2.98 -13.00 -9.69
CA SER A 134 -1.55 -12.72 -9.43
C SER A 134 -0.83 -12.26 -10.69
N SER A 135 -1.00 -12.97 -11.80
CA SER A 135 -0.34 -12.64 -13.07
C SER A 135 -0.83 -11.31 -13.65
N SER A 136 -2.13 -11.03 -13.60
CA SER A 136 -2.66 -9.75 -14.04
C SER A 136 -2.19 -8.60 -13.16
N SER A 137 -2.18 -8.78 -11.82
CA SER A 137 -1.68 -7.76 -10.91
C SER A 137 -0.21 -7.42 -11.17
N LEU A 138 0.64 -8.44 -11.36
CA LEU A 138 2.06 -8.24 -11.70
C LEU A 138 2.25 -7.54 -13.05
N LEU A 139 1.49 -7.96 -14.06
CA LEU A 139 1.56 -7.37 -15.40
C LEU A 139 1.14 -5.89 -15.40
N PHE A 140 0.00 -5.57 -14.80
CA PHE A 140 -0.47 -4.19 -14.70
C PHE A 140 0.47 -3.32 -13.87
N ALA A 141 0.98 -3.83 -12.74
CA ALA A 141 1.96 -3.13 -11.93
C ALA A 141 3.23 -2.81 -12.71
N ALA A 142 3.74 -3.75 -13.50
CA ALA A 142 4.90 -3.54 -14.36
C ALA A 142 4.63 -2.49 -15.44
N ILE A 143 3.49 -2.58 -16.15
CA ILE A 143 3.11 -1.64 -17.22
C ILE A 143 2.99 -0.21 -16.67
N VAL A 144 2.38 -0.05 -15.51
CA VAL A 144 2.13 1.27 -14.89
C VAL A 144 3.42 1.89 -14.36
N ALA A 145 4.33 1.10 -13.78
CA ALA A 145 5.59 1.60 -13.23
C ALA A 145 6.68 1.83 -14.29
N PHE A 146 6.62 1.14 -15.44
CA PHE A 146 7.65 1.18 -16.47
C PHE A 146 8.02 2.60 -16.99
N PRO A 147 7.08 3.54 -17.21
CA PRO A 147 7.39 4.89 -17.66
C PRO A 147 8.36 5.66 -16.75
N LEU A 148 8.45 5.29 -15.46
CA LEU A 148 9.33 5.96 -14.50
C LEU A 148 10.82 5.85 -14.86
N PHE A 149 11.22 4.83 -15.61
CA PHE A 149 12.59 4.71 -16.09
C PHE A 149 13.01 5.87 -17.02
N PHE A 150 12.05 6.58 -17.61
CA PHE A 150 12.28 7.72 -18.52
C PHE A 150 12.05 9.09 -17.85
N SER A 151 11.61 9.09 -16.59
CA SER A 151 11.23 10.29 -15.85
C SER A 151 12.42 11.17 -15.43
N GLY A 152 13.63 10.60 -15.38
CA GLY A 152 14.82 11.31 -14.87
C GLY A 152 14.69 11.66 -13.38
N TYR A 153 14.04 10.77 -12.61
CA TYR A 153 13.87 10.92 -11.17
C TYR A 153 15.21 11.14 -10.45
N THR A 154 15.28 12.19 -9.65
CA THR A 154 16.48 12.64 -8.94
C THR A 154 16.09 13.35 -7.63
N TYR A 155 17.06 13.90 -6.92
CA TYR A 155 16.82 14.68 -5.72
C TYR A 155 17.17 16.15 -5.95
N GLN A 156 16.33 17.05 -5.44
CA GLN A 156 16.61 18.49 -5.36
C GLN A 156 17.07 18.85 -3.95
N GLU A 157 18.06 19.73 -3.88
CA GLU A 157 18.60 20.27 -2.63
C GLU A 157 17.83 21.55 -2.26
N VAL A 158 17.26 21.59 -1.04
CA VAL A 158 16.72 22.81 -0.46
C VAL A 158 17.79 23.46 0.39
N PHE A 159 18.23 24.65 -0.01
CA PHE A 159 19.12 25.48 0.78
C PHE A 159 18.30 26.28 1.80
N THR A 160 18.70 26.21 3.07
CA THR A 160 18.30 27.14 4.12
C THR A 160 19.43 28.13 4.41
N ILE A 161 19.15 29.10 5.28
CA ILE A 161 20.07 30.17 5.70
C ILE A 161 21.38 29.61 6.29
N GLU A 162 21.38 28.36 6.79
CA GLU A 162 22.54 27.68 7.39
C GLU A 162 23.23 26.67 6.44
N GLY A 163 22.79 26.55 5.18
CA GLY A 163 23.28 25.56 4.20
C GLY A 163 22.19 24.60 3.68
N VAL A 164 22.57 23.48 3.06
CA VAL A 164 21.61 22.48 2.55
C VAL A 164 20.88 21.82 3.72
N PHE A 165 19.55 21.84 3.69
CA PHE A 165 18.70 21.42 4.81
C PHE A 165 17.94 20.12 4.55
N ALA A 166 17.44 19.95 3.32
CA ALA A 166 16.60 18.81 2.99
C ALA A 166 16.78 18.41 1.53
N HIS A 167 16.62 17.12 1.29
CA HIS A 167 16.64 16.54 -0.04
C HIS A 167 15.25 16.00 -0.31
N TYR A 168 14.58 16.54 -1.32
CA TYR A 168 13.29 15.98 -1.73
C TYR A 168 13.41 15.32 -3.10
N PRO A 169 12.75 14.17 -3.28
CA PRO A 169 12.67 13.55 -4.58
C PRO A 169 11.89 14.43 -5.56
N THR A 170 12.37 14.50 -6.80
CA THR A 170 11.80 15.33 -7.86
C THR A 170 12.10 14.71 -9.23
N TYR A 171 11.48 15.24 -10.28
CA TYR A 171 11.72 14.83 -11.65
C TYR A 171 12.56 15.88 -12.38
N ALA A 172 13.47 15.43 -13.24
CA ALA A 172 14.24 16.33 -14.08
C ALA A 172 13.33 17.06 -15.09
N ASN A 173 13.48 18.38 -15.23
CA ASN A 173 12.91 19.17 -16.32
C ASN A 173 11.38 19.03 -16.54
N GLY A 174 10.57 19.03 -15.47
CA GLY A 174 9.11 19.03 -15.59
C GLY A 174 8.53 17.72 -16.14
N LYS A 175 9.26 16.62 -16.00
CA LYS A 175 8.86 15.26 -16.41
C LYS A 175 7.87 14.57 -15.44
N ASP A 176 7.22 15.34 -14.58
CA ASP A 176 6.23 14.90 -13.59
C ASP A 176 5.07 14.12 -14.24
N PHE A 177 4.82 14.35 -15.54
CA PHE A 177 3.79 13.64 -16.30
C PHE A 177 4.01 12.12 -16.38
N HIS A 178 5.23 11.63 -16.17
CA HIS A 178 5.50 10.18 -16.12
C HIS A 178 4.91 9.49 -14.88
N ASP A 179 4.56 10.23 -13.84
CA ASP A 179 3.94 9.72 -12.61
C ASP A 179 2.39 9.66 -12.71
N ILE A 180 1.83 10.39 -13.67
CA ILE A 180 0.39 10.53 -13.87
C ILE A 180 -0.31 9.17 -14.09
N PRO A 181 0.18 8.26 -14.96
CA PRO A 181 -0.45 6.96 -15.17
C PRO A 181 -0.57 6.15 -13.88
N GLY A 182 0.46 6.22 -13.03
CA GLY A 182 0.51 5.61 -11.70
C GLY A 182 -0.62 6.11 -10.81
N ALA A 183 -0.66 7.43 -10.59
CA ALA A 183 -1.68 8.06 -9.77
C ALA A 183 -3.11 7.77 -10.24
N TYR A 184 -3.38 7.84 -11.55
CA TYR A 184 -4.72 7.52 -12.08
C TYR A 184 -5.07 6.05 -11.88
N HIS A 185 -4.13 5.13 -12.13
CA HIS A 185 -4.36 3.71 -11.95
C HIS A 185 -4.68 3.35 -10.50
N GLN A 186 -3.91 3.88 -9.56
CA GLN A 186 -4.12 3.67 -8.12
C GLN A 186 -5.47 4.20 -7.67
N ASN A 187 -5.80 5.46 -8.02
CA ASN A 187 -7.08 6.07 -7.66
C ASN A 187 -8.26 5.31 -8.27
N PHE A 188 -8.19 4.95 -9.55
CA PHE A 188 -9.22 4.17 -10.23
C PHE A 188 -9.43 2.81 -9.56
N THR A 189 -8.34 2.06 -9.33
CA THR A 189 -8.43 0.72 -8.73
C THR A 189 -8.95 0.78 -7.29
N SER A 190 -8.54 1.79 -6.51
CA SER A 190 -9.06 2.01 -5.16
C SER A 190 -10.57 2.30 -5.14
N PHE A 191 -11.04 3.11 -6.09
CA PHE A 191 -12.45 3.48 -6.22
C PHE A 191 -13.31 2.27 -6.62
N VAL A 192 -12.87 1.51 -7.62
CA VAL A 192 -13.57 0.28 -8.04
C VAL A 192 -13.60 -0.74 -6.89
N THR A 193 -12.50 -0.86 -6.14
CA THR A 193 -12.43 -1.74 -4.96
C THR A 193 -13.45 -1.33 -3.90
N LEU A 194 -13.59 -0.02 -3.63
CA LEU A 194 -14.60 0.50 -2.71
C LEU A 194 -16.02 0.13 -3.17
N ILE A 195 -16.33 0.30 -4.46
CA ILE A 195 -17.64 -0.08 -5.02
C ILE A 195 -17.91 -1.57 -4.78
N ILE A 196 -16.94 -2.45 -5.06
CA ILE A 196 -17.11 -3.90 -4.83
C ILE A 196 -17.34 -4.19 -3.34
N ASN A 197 -16.58 -3.55 -2.44
CA ASN A 197 -16.76 -3.74 -1.01
C ASN A 197 -18.13 -3.24 -0.51
N LEU A 198 -18.65 -2.15 -1.06
CA LEU A 198 -20.03 -1.69 -0.80
C LEU A 198 -21.06 -2.70 -1.31
N LEU A 199 -20.88 -3.22 -2.52
CA LEU A 199 -21.75 -4.27 -3.07
C LEU A 199 -21.73 -5.55 -2.22
N ILE A 200 -20.58 -5.93 -1.66
CA ILE A 200 -20.49 -7.06 -0.72
C ILE A 200 -21.37 -6.79 0.50
N VAL A 201 -21.29 -5.62 1.13
CA VAL A 201 -22.10 -5.30 2.32
C VAL A 201 -23.59 -5.27 2.03
N LEU A 202 -23.99 -4.66 0.91
CA LEU A 202 -25.40 -4.62 0.50
C LEU A 202 -25.94 -6.04 0.25
N ASN A 203 -25.16 -6.88 -0.44
CA ASN A 203 -25.57 -8.25 -0.76
C ASN A 203 -25.46 -9.22 0.42
N ILE A 204 -24.58 -8.97 1.40
CA ILE A 204 -24.46 -9.79 2.62
C ILE A 204 -25.79 -9.80 3.38
N LYS A 205 -26.51 -8.67 3.45
CA LYS A 205 -27.82 -8.62 4.12
C LYS A 205 -28.83 -9.55 3.44
N SER A 206 -28.87 -9.52 2.10
CA SER A 206 -29.74 -10.39 1.30
C SER A 206 -29.36 -11.88 1.44
N LEU A 207 -28.06 -12.20 1.43
CA LEU A 207 -27.58 -13.59 1.58
C LEU A 207 -27.78 -14.15 2.99
N ARG A 208 -27.64 -13.34 4.05
CA ARG A 208 -27.92 -13.78 5.42
C ARG A 208 -29.34 -14.27 5.61
N HIS A 209 -30.29 -13.68 4.90
CA HIS A 209 -31.68 -14.11 4.91
C HIS A 209 -31.87 -15.50 4.26
N HIS A 210 -31.05 -15.84 3.26
CA HIS A 210 -31.15 -17.11 2.52
C HIS A 210 -30.35 -18.26 3.14
N VAL A 211 -29.25 -17.96 3.85
CA VAL A 211 -28.33 -18.99 4.40
C VAL A 211 -28.72 -19.45 5.81
N GLY A 212 -29.75 -18.86 6.41
CA GLY A 212 -30.28 -19.26 7.73
C GLY A 212 -29.42 -18.81 8.92
N GLU A 213 -30.08 -18.70 10.08
CA GLU A 213 -29.53 -18.15 11.34
C GLU A 213 -28.30 -18.87 11.90
N ASN A 214 -27.96 -20.07 11.40
CA ASN A 214 -26.81 -20.84 11.88
C ASN A 214 -25.44 -20.29 11.42
N SER A 215 -25.41 -19.16 10.70
CA SER A 215 -24.16 -18.51 10.24
C SER A 215 -23.74 -17.27 11.06
N LYS A 216 -24.33 -17.04 12.25
CA LYS A 216 -24.12 -15.84 13.10
C LYS A 216 -22.65 -15.44 13.33
N MET A 217 -21.67 -16.34 13.18
CA MET A 217 -20.23 -16.01 13.31
C MET A 217 -19.54 -15.48 12.03
N LYS A 218 -20.07 -15.74 10.82
CA LYS A 218 -19.41 -15.33 9.56
C LYS A 218 -19.45 -13.82 9.28
N GLY A 219 -20.20 -13.06 10.08
CA GLY A 219 -20.39 -11.63 9.87
C GLY A 219 -19.24 -10.73 10.30
N LYS A 220 -18.53 -11.08 11.39
CA LYS A 220 -17.54 -10.20 12.02
C LYS A 220 -16.28 -9.95 11.16
N PRO A 221 -15.67 -10.98 10.53
CA PRO A 221 -14.51 -10.76 9.65
C PRO A 221 -14.84 -9.86 8.46
N GLU A 222 -16.04 -10.02 7.89
CA GLU A 222 -16.48 -9.27 6.71
C GLU A 222 -16.63 -7.77 6.99
N HIS A 223 -17.12 -7.39 8.18
CA HIS A 223 -17.20 -6.00 8.62
C HIS A 223 -15.79 -5.41 8.79
N GLY A 224 -14.87 -6.20 9.34
CA GLY A 224 -13.49 -5.80 9.51
C GLY A 224 -12.77 -5.45 8.21
N LEU A 225 -12.94 -6.30 7.20
CA LEU A 225 -12.38 -6.06 5.88
C LEU A 225 -13.03 -4.85 5.17
N LEU A 226 -14.33 -4.61 5.37
CA LEU A 226 -14.97 -3.38 4.90
C LEU A 226 -14.36 -2.15 5.56
N VAL A 227 -14.30 -2.14 6.90
CA VAL A 227 -13.75 -1.02 7.68
C VAL A 227 -12.32 -0.73 7.24
N THR A 228 -11.52 -1.79 7.07
CA THR A 228 -10.16 -1.67 6.52
C THR A 228 -10.17 -1.03 5.14
N SER A 229 -11.00 -1.50 4.21
CA SER A 229 -11.09 -0.91 2.85
C SER A 229 -11.53 0.55 2.87
N ILE A 230 -12.44 0.95 3.75
CA ILE A 230 -12.89 2.34 3.89
C ILE A 230 -11.75 3.19 4.45
N ILE A 231 -11.10 2.75 5.53
CA ILE A 231 -9.97 3.47 6.14
C ILE A 231 -8.85 3.63 5.11
N MET A 232 -8.50 2.57 4.39
CA MET A 232 -7.48 2.61 3.34
C MET A 232 -7.86 3.59 2.23
N PHE A 233 -9.09 3.53 1.72
CA PHE A 233 -9.56 4.48 0.72
C PHE A 233 -9.49 5.93 1.22
N LEU A 234 -9.91 6.20 2.46
CA LEU A 234 -9.86 7.55 3.05
C LEU A 234 -8.42 8.03 3.27
N VAL A 235 -7.51 7.16 3.73
CA VAL A 235 -6.09 7.48 3.91
C VAL A 235 -5.45 7.83 2.57
N HIS A 236 -5.73 7.06 1.52
CA HIS A 236 -5.22 7.34 0.19
C HIS A 236 -5.87 8.57 -0.45
N LEU A 237 -7.16 8.79 -0.26
CA LEU A 237 -7.84 10.02 -0.69
C LEU A 237 -7.23 11.25 -0.01
N ALA A 238 -6.94 11.16 1.29
CA ALA A 238 -6.26 12.20 2.05
C ALA A 238 -4.83 12.42 1.52
N GLN A 239 -4.08 11.35 1.24
CA GLN A 239 -2.75 11.43 0.62
C GLN A 239 -2.81 12.12 -0.75
N THR A 240 -3.75 11.75 -1.62
CA THR A 240 -3.96 12.38 -2.93
C THR A 240 -4.35 13.85 -2.78
N ALA A 241 -5.25 14.18 -1.85
CA ALA A 241 -5.64 15.56 -1.57
C ALA A 241 -4.46 16.40 -1.07
N ILE A 242 -3.59 15.84 -0.23
CA ILE A 242 -2.35 16.46 0.26
C ILE A 242 -1.40 16.74 -0.91
N LEU A 243 -1.22 15.77 -1.83
CA LEU A 243 -0.38 15.94 -3.02
C LEU A 243 -0.92 17.03 -3.95
N ILE A 244 -2.24 17.04 -4.19
CA ILE A 244 -2.90 18.08 -4.99
C ILE A 244 -2.72 19.44 -4.31
N PHE A 245 -3.01 19.54 -3.02
CA PHE A 245 -2.86 20.80 -2.27
C PHE A 245 -1.41 21.30 -2.28
N HIS A 246 -0.44 20.40 -2.15
CA HIS A 246 0.98 20.74 -2.25
C HIS A 246 1.34 21.38 -3.61
N SER A 247 0.76 20.89 -4.71
CA SER A 247 0.98 21.48 -6.05
C SER A 247 0.54 22.94 -6.15
N PHE A 248 -0.48 23.35 -5.40
CA PHE A 248 -0.98 24.73 -5.37
C PHE A 248 -0.22 25.63 -4.40
N TYR A 249 0.10 25.14 -3.20
CA TYR A 249 0.65 25.98 -2.12
C TYR A 249 2.17 25.89 -1.97
N LYS A 250 2.83 24.93 -2.65
CA LYS A 250 4.30 24.68 -2.63
C LYS A 250 4.92 24.73 -1.23
N ASN A 251 4.15 24.36 -0.23
CA ASN A 251 4.57 24.43 1.16
C ASN A 251 5.38 23.18 1.50
N PRO A 252 6.64 23.31 2.00
CA PRO A 252 7.54 22.19 2.28
C PRO A 252 7.14 21.34 3.49
N TYR A 253 6.24 21.83 4.36
CA TYR A 253 5.74 21.07 5.51
C TYR A 253 4.75 19.96 5.08
N ILE A 254 4.09 20.13 3.93
CA ILE A 254 3.00 19.25 3.49
C ILE A 254 3.51 17.87 3.06
N PRO A 255 4.59 17.75 2.27
CA PRO A 255 5.17 16.46 1.93
C PRO A 255 5.67 15.66 3.14
N LEU A 256 6.08 16.33 4.23
CA LEU A 256 6.55 15.65 5.45
C LEU A 256 5.45 14.89 6.19
N LEU A 257 4.17 15.15 5.89
CA LEU A 257 3.05 14.39 6.44
C LEU A 257 2.79 13.09 5.68
N ILE A 258 3.20 13.01 4.40
CA ILE A 258 2.96 11.84 3.54
C ILE A 258 3.49 10.53 4.16
N PRO A 259 4.71 10.47 4.74
CA PRO A 259 5.23 9.25 5.34
C PRO A 259 4.37 8.71 6.50
N ILE A 260 3.70 9.60 7.25
CA ILE A 260 2.76 9.20 8.32
C ILE A 260 1.55 8.49 7.72
N PHE A 261 0.97 9.04 6.64
CA PHE A 261 -0.14 8.39 5.94
C PHE A 261 0.28 7.05 5.34
N ILE A 262 1.50 6.95 4.80
CA ILE A 262 2.07 5.70 4.29
C ILE A 262 2.22 4.67 5.42
N SER A 263 2.72 5.07 6.59
CA SER A 263 2.83 4.21 7.77
C SER A 263 1.46 3.65 8.18
N VAL A 264 0.45 4.52 8.27
CA VAL A 264 -0.92 4.08 8.60
C VAL A 264 -1.47 3.15 7.52
N ALA A 265 -1.36 3.52 6.25
CA ALA A 265 -1.84 2.72 5.13
C ALA A 265 -1.22 1.32 5.08
N THR A 266 0.10 1.22 5.31
CA THR A 266 0.82 -0.06 5.19
C THR A 266 0.66 -0.95 6.41
N THR A 267 0.40 -0.40 7.60
CA THR A 267 0.31 -1.16 8.85
C THR A 267 -1.13 -1.53 9.25
N VAL A 268 -2.12 -0.67 9.01
CA VAL A 268 -3.53 -0.92 9.40
C VAL A 268 -4.09 -2.23 8.85
N PRO A 269 -3.90 -2.61 7.57
CA PRO A 269 -4.44 -3.86 7.03
C PRO A 269 -3.98 -5.12 7.78
N PHE A 270 -2.75 -5.11 8.30
CA PHE A 270 -2.23 -6.21 9.08
C PHE A 270 -2.91 -6.29 10.45
N TRP A 271 -3.02 -5.17 11.15
CA TRP A 271 -3.66 -5.12 12.47
C TRP A 271 -5.14 -5.45 12.43
N THR A 272 -5.84 -5.01 11.38
CA THR A 272 -7.23 -5.42 11.18
C THR A 272 -7.30 -6.92 10.94
N LEU A 273 -6.43 -7.49 10.10
CA LEU A 273 -6.40 -8.93 9.87
C LEU A 273 -6.15 -9.72 11.17
N ILE A 274 -5.22 -9.30 12.04
CA ILE A 274 -5.02 -9.91 13.36
C ILE A 274 -6.27 -9.79 14.23
N GLY A 275 -6.85 -8.58 14.33
CA GLY A 275 -8.03 -8.33 15.14
C GLY A 275 -9.22 -9.22 14.73
N PHE A 276 -9.34 -9.53 13.44
CA PHE A 276 -10.37 -10.42 12.92
C PHE A 276 -9.95 -11.89 12.81
N ALA A 277 -8.66 -12.23 12.94
CA ALA A 277 -8.19 -13.62 12.89
C ALA A 277 -8.80 -14.47 14.01
N HIS A 278 -9.04 -13.89 15.20
CA HIS A 278 -9.76 -14.55 16.29
C HIS A 278 -11.21 -14.92 15.94
N SER A 279 -11.82 -14.24 14.96
CA SER A 279 -13.17 -14.54 14.49
C SER A 279 -13.22 -15.52 13.30
N LEU A 280 -12.06 -15.96 12.80
CA LEU A 280 -11.94 -16.97 11.75
C LEU A 280 -11.77 -18.40 12.30
N ARG A 281 -11.45 -18.55 13.60
CA ARG A 281 -11.49 -19.83 14.32
C ARG A 281 -12.87 -20.08 14.90
#